data_AF-A0A959BDK7-F1
#
_entry.id   AF-A0A959BDK7-F1
#
_cell.length_a   1.000
_cell.length_b   1.000
_cell.length_c   1.000
_cell.angle_alpha   90.00
_cell.angle_beta   90.00
_cell.angle_gamma   90.00
#
_symmetry.space_group_name_H-M   'P 1'
#
loop_
_entity.id
_entity.type
_entity.pdbx_description
1 polymer ?
#
loop_
_entity_poly.entity_id
_entity_poly.type
_entity_poly.pdbx_seq_one_letter_code
_entity_poly.pdbx_strand_id
1 'polypeptide(L)'
;MVFKNQIYRFLLLAAMALFTSCAHLVHLDRAQNNFNRGAELENQLSFNPKPDVSASPSMYYSLAYAELDKALANKNSLSSDHVLATTYTIKALCEWKLAMYDEAKKSADNALDELEKMEKTGMRLPRDKALMEALPALMEIGRMKEELYAFHSSAPSFEASKAHYLEFIYNPDSTKMARLEAAIEKVANVQATVATNEELSAYFVMSQLAGLKTWSDAHNFLLTCIEENDTTLSEQGKDDAWKWKEQQERAFENFVKEKKPVRKLRRLMRNEQGRELAQWWSARLGVTEDEDE
;
A
#
# COMPACT_ATOMS: atom_id res chain seq x y z
N MET A 1 -47.35 -35.53 -29.92
CA MET A 1 -47.28 -34.66 -28.71
C MET A 1 -45.89 -34.64 -28.04
N VAL A 2 -45.09 -35.72 -28.13
CA VAL A 2 -43.76 -35.83 -27.47
C VAL A 2 -42.71 -34.83 -27.99
N PHE A 3 -42.72 -34.50 -29.29
CA PHE A 3 -41.74 -33.59 -29.90
C PHE A 3 -41.80 -32.13 -29.40
N LYS A 4 -43.00 -31.60 -29.13
CA LYS A 4 -43.16 -30.23 -28.59
C LYS A 4 -42.53 -30.11 -27.20
N ASN A 5 -42.68 -31.13 -26.34
CA ASN A 5 -42.09 -31.12 -25.00
C ASN A 5 -40.55 -31.15 -25.00
N GLN A 6 -39.91 -31.75 -26.01
CA GLN A 6 -38.45 -31.70 -26.10
C GLN A 6 -37.93 -30.32 -26.50
N ILE A 7 -38.61 -29.63 -27.43
CA ILE A 7 -38.24 -28.27 -27.85
C ILE A 7 -38.33 -27.29 -26.68
N TYR A 8 -39.40 -27.35 -25.87
CA TYR A 8 -39.53 -26.50 -24.69
C TYR A 8 -38.45 -26.80 -23.63
N ARG A 9 -38.05 -28.05 -23.44
CA ARG A 9 -36.95 -28.42 -22.52
C ARG A 9 -35.60 -27.88 -23.02
N PHE A 10 -35.32 -27.99 -24.32
CA PHE A 10 -34.10 -27.42 -24.90
C PHE A 10 -34.07 -25.88 -24.80
N LEU A 11 -35.18 -25.20 -25.07
CA LEU A 11 -35.28 -23.74 -24.91
C LEU A 11 -35.14 -23.31 -23.44
N LEU A 12 -35.73 -24.05 -22.50
CA LEU A 12 -35.58 -23.77 -21.07
C LEU A 12 -34.14 -23.98 -20.58
N LEU A 13 -33.48 -25.04 -21.02
CA LEU A 13 -32.06 -25.31 -20.71
C LEU A 13 -31.15 -24.25 -21.34
N ALA A 14 -31.41 -23.85 -22.58
CA ALA A 14 -30.66 -22.78 -23.25
C ALA A 14 -30.88 -21.42 -22.55
N ALA A 15 -32.11 -21.10 -22.16
CA ALA A 15 -32.40 -19.89 -21.41
C ALA A 15 -31.69 -19.88 -20.05
N MET A 16 -31.72 -21.00 -19.30
CA MET A 16 -30.99 -21.12 -18.03
C MET A 16 -29.46 -20.99 -18.22
N ALA A 17 -28.90 -21.53 -19.30
CA ALA A 17 -27.48 -21.37 -19.63
C ALA A 17 -27.09 -19.92 -19.94
N LEU A 18 -27.97 -19.15 -20.57
CA LEU A 18 -27.74 -17.72 -20.83
C LEU A 18 -27.70 -16.89 -19.54
N PHE A 19 -28.55 -17.19 -18.56
CA PHE A 19 -28.54 -16.48 -17.28
C PHE A 19 -27.30 -16.79 -16.41
N THR A 20 -26.69 -17.96 -16.57
CA THR A 20 -25.43 -18.26 -15.86
C THR A 20 -24.23 -17.52 -16.42
N SER A 21 -24.31 -16.99 -17.65
CA SER A 21 -23.16 -16.38 -18.33
C SER A 21 -22.72 -15.04 -17.76
N CYS A 22 -23.57 -14.32 -17.00
CA CYS A 22 -23.22 -13.01 -16.42
C CYS A 22 -22.97 -13.05 -14.90
N ALA A 23 -22.99 -14.22 -14.27
CA ALA A 23 -22.89 -14.34 -12.82
C ALA A 23 -21.54 -13.82 -12.28
N HIS A 24 -20.44 -14.00 -13.02
CA HIS A 24 -19.12 -13.52 -12.62
C HIS A 24 -19.02 -12.00 -12.57
N LEU A 25 -19.70 -11.28 -13.48
CA LEU A 25 -19.73 -9.81 -13.47
C LEU A 25 -20.50 -9.26 -12.27
N VAL A 26 -21.59 -9.93 -11.86
CA VAL A 26 -22.35 -9.56 -10.66
C VAL A 26 -21.48 -9.72 -9.41
N HIS A 27 -20.70 -10.80 -9.32
CA HIS A 27 -19.76 -11.00 -8.22
C HIS A 27 -18.64 -9.96 -8.22
N LEU A 28 -18.07 -9.64 -9.38
CA LEU A 28 -17.05 -8.60 -9.51
C LEU A 28 -17.58 -7.21 -9.10
N ASP A 29 -18.78 -6.83 -9.53
CA ASP A 29 -19.43 -5.58 -9.13
C ASP A 29 -19.63 -5.49 -7.60
N ARG A 30 -20.15 -6.56 -6.99
CA ARG A 30 -20.30 -6.64 -5.53
C ARG A 30 -18.96 -6.55 -4.82
N ALA A 31 -17.91 -7.18 -5.36
CA ALA A 31 -16.58 -7.09 -4.80
C ALA A 31 -16.05 -5.65 -4.83
N GLN A 32 -16.17 -4.96 -5.97
CA GLN A 32 -15.78 -3.56 -6.11
C GLN A 32 -16.53 -2.65 -5.14
N ASN A 33 -17.85 -2.81 -5.03
CA ASN A 33 -18.67 -2.02 -4.13
C ASN A 33 -18.27 -2.23 -2.66
N ASN A 34 -18.03 -3.48 -2.24
CA ASN A 34 -17.55 -3.77 -0.89
C ASN A 34 -16.13 -3.22 -0.66
N PHE A 35 -15.21 -3.38 -1.61
CA PHE A 35 -13.85 -2.86 -1.49
C PHE A 35 -13.85 -1.33 -1.32
N ASN A 36 -14.59 -0.62 -2.17
CA ASN A 36 -14.72 0.83 -2.10
C ASN A 36 -15.31 1.28 -0.77
N ARG A 37 -16.30 0.55 -0.24
CA ARG A 37 -16.87 0.85 1.08
C ARG A 37 -15.86 0.65 2.21
N GLY A 38 -15.04 -0.41 2.15
CA GLY A 38 -13.94 -0.63 3.09
C GLY A 38 -12.93 0.52 3.05
N ALA A 39 -12.50 0.92 1.85
CA ALA A 39 -11.55 2.02 1.65
C ALA A 39 -12.09 3.38 2.13
N GLU A 40 -13.37 3.66 1.89
CA GLU A 40 -14.03 4.86 2.38
C GLU A 40 -14.01 4.93 3.91
N LEU A 41 -14.37 3.82 4.59
CA LEU A 41 -14.35 3.75 6.05
C LEU A 41 -12.92 3.88 6.61
N GLU A 42 -11.94 3.23 5.99
CA GLU A 42 -10.53 3.34 6.39
C GLU A 42 -10.02 4.79 6.30
N ASN A 43 -10.38 5.50 5.23
CA ASN A 43 -10.06 6.91 5.07
C ASN A 43 -10.74 7.75 6.16
N GLN A 44 -12.03 7.51 6.45
CA GLN A 44 -12.74 8.22 7.52
C GLN A 44 -12.09 8.01 8.89
N LEU A 45 -11.69 6.78 9.22
CA LEU A 45 -10.99 6.46 10.48
C LEU A 45 -9.63 7.14 10.59
N SER A 46 -8.94 7.34 9.47
CA SER A 46 -7.61 7.96 9.45
C SER A 46 -7.65 9.48 9.69
N PHE A 47 -8.75 10.13 9.34
CA PHE A 47 -8.89 11.61 9.41
C PHE A 47 -9.90 12.09 10.47
N ASN A 48 -10.65 11.20 11.13
CA ASN A 48 -11.61 11.58 12.16
C ASN A 48 -11.19 11.07 13.55
N PRO A 49 -10.91 11.94 14.52
CA PRO A 49 -10.50 11.54 15.88
C PRO A 49 -11.63 10.91 16.71
N LYS A 50 -12.90 10.99 16.29
CA LYS A 50 -14.04 10.32 16.93
C LYS A 50 -14.97 9.71 15.87
N PRO A 51 -14.57 8.62 15.22
CA PRO A 51 -15.40 8.00 14.21
C PRO A 51 -16.58 7.28 14.87
N ASP A 52 -17.80 7.73 14.60
CA ASP A 52 -19.05 7.06 15.02
C ASP A 52 -19.42 5.97 14.00
N VAL A 53 -18.49 5.04 13.76
CA VAL A 53 -18.64 4.00 12.73
C VAL A 53 -18.72 2.64 13.44
N SER A 54 -19.86 1.96 13.30
CA SER A 54 -20.10 0.65 13.91
C SER A 54 -19.44 -0.52 13.16
N ALA A 55 -19.03 -0.32 11.90
CA ALA A 55 -18.48 -1.36 11.04
C ALA A 55 -16.98 -1.17 10.79
N SER A 56 -16.21 -2.26 10.88
CA SER A 56 -14.77 -2.26 10.57
C SER A 56 -14.52 -2.35 9.06
N PRO A 57 -13.55 -1.61 8.49
CA PRO A 57 -13.14 -1.77 7.09
C PRO A 57 -12.81 -3.21 6.69
N SER A 58 -12.19 -3.96 7.61
CA SER A 58 -11.81 -5.37 7.42
C SER A 58 -12.99 -6.29 7.06
N MET A 59 -14.18 -5.99 7.59
CA MET A 59 -15.41 -6.73 7.26
C MET A 59 -15.74 -6.60 5.77
N TYR A 60 -15.67 -5.38 5.24
CA TYR A 60 -15.96 -5.11 3.84
C TYR A 60 -14.90 -5.69 2.89
N TYR A 61 -13.62 -5.63 3.27
CA TYR A 61 -12.56 -6.30 2.53
C TYR A 61 -12.75 -7.82 2.50
N SER A 62 -13.20 -8.43 3.61
CA SER A 62 -13.52 -9.86 3.66
C SER A 62 -14.71 -10.22 2.76
N LEU A 63 -15.76 -9.40 2.73
CA LEU A 63 -16.90 -9.58 1.82
C LEU A 63 -16.49 -9.45 0.35
N ALA A 64 -15.65 -8.46 0.04
CA ALA A 64 -15.11 -8.28 -1.31
C ALA A 64 -14.29 -9.49 -1.74
N TYR A 65 -13.38 -9.96 -0.88
CA TYR A 65 -12.57 -11.15 -1.11
C TYR A 65 -13.41 -12.39 -1.43
N ALA A 66 -14.45 -12.66 -0.64
CA ALA A 66 -15.34 -13.79 -0.86
C ALA A 66 -16.12 -13.72 -2.19
N GLU A 67 -16.50 -12.52 -2.65
CA GLU A 67 -17.14 -12.34 -3.96
C GLU A 67 -16.13 -12.51 -5.11
N LEU A 68 -14.86 -12.12 -4.92
CA LEU A 68 -13.81 -12.33 -5.93
C LEU A 68 -13.49 -13.80 -6.13
N ASP A 69 -13.49 -14.61 -5.07
CA ASP A 69 -13.32 -16.06 -5.19
C ASP A 69 -14.45 -16.69 -6.03
N LYS A 70 -15.69 -16.21 -5.89
CA LYS A 70 -16.82 -16.65 -6.72
C LYS A 70 -16.67 -16.20 -8.17
N ALA A 71 -16.24 -14.96 -8.41
CA ALA A 71 -16.00 -14.46 -9.75
C ALA A 71 -14.90 -15.28 -10.45
N LEU A 72 -13.79 -15.54 -9.75
CA LEU A 72 -12.62 -16.28 -10.26
C LEU A 72 -12.88 -17.77 -10.49
N ALA A 73 -14.02 -18.32 -10.07
CA ALA A 73 -14.43 -19.66 -10.50
C ALA A 73 -14.66 -19.74 -12.02
N ASN A 74 -14.93 -18.61 -12.69
CA ASN A 74 -15.16 -18.52 -14.14
C ASN A 74 -14.10 -17.65 -14.84
N LYS A 75 -12.80 -17.97 -14.67
CA LYS A 75 -11.68 -17.18 -15.25
C LYS A 75 -11.79 -16.97 -16.75
N ASN A 76 -12.28 -17.96 -17.50
CA ASN A 76 -12.43 -17.86 -18.96
C ASN A 76 -13.43 -16.77 -19.35
N SER A 77 -14.56 -16.67 -18.64
CA SER A 77 -15.56 -15.61 -18.88
C SER A 77 -15.01 -14.24 -18.51
N LEU A 78 -14.34 -14.12 -17.35
CA LEU A 78 -13.66 -12.88 -16.96
C LEU A 78 -12.59 -12.44 -17.97
N SER A 79 -11.85 -13.40 -18.56
CA SER A 79 -10.84 -13.14 -19.59
C SER A 79 -11.49 -12.68 -20.89
N SER A 80 -12.56 -13.35 -21.32
CA SER A 80 -13.36 -12.97 -22.50
C SER A 80 -13.96 -11.57 -22.38
N ASP A 81 -14.34 -11.17 -21.17
CA ASP A 81 -14.88 -9.84 -20.87
C ASP A 81 -13.79 -8.80 -20.54
N HIS A 82 -12.51 -9.18 -20.63
CA HIS A 82 -11.35 -8.31 -20.37
C HIS A 82 -11.29 -7.72 -18.95
N VAL A 83 -11.85 -8.42 -17.96
CA VAL A 83 -11.89 -7.99 -16.54
C VAL A 83 -11.12 -8.91 -15.59
N LEU A 84 -10.50 -9.98 -16.10
CA LEU A 84 -9.73 -10.93 -15.27
C LEU A 84 -8.56 -10.24 -14.55
N ALA A 85 -7.81 -9.38 -15.25
CA ALA A 85 -6.71 -8.61 -14.67
C ALA A 85 -7.19 -7.76 -13.47
N THR A 86 -8.22 -6.94 -13.68
CA THR A 86 -8.80 -6.10 -12.63
C THR A 86 -9.38 -6.93 -11.47
N THR A 87 -9.90 -8.11 -11.74
CA THR A 87 -10.38 -9.03 -10.69
C THR A 87 -9.23 -9.48 -9.79
N TYR A 88 -8.09 -9.88 -10.36
CA TYR A 88 -6.89 -10.19 -9.58
C TYR A 88 -6.32 -8.97 -8.86
N THR A 89 -6.34 -7.78 -9.49
CA THR A 89 -5.93 -6.52 -8.85
C THR A 89 -6.71 -6.27 -7.56
N ILE A 90 -8.04 -6.34 -7.60
CA ILE A 90 -8.86 -6.10 -6.41
C ILE A 90 -8.63 -7.21 -5.38
N LYS A 91 -8.41 -8.46 -5.80
CA LYS A 91 -8.12 -9.56 -4.89
C LYS A 91 -6.82 -9.34 -4.14
N ALA A 92 -5.76 -8.97 -4.85
CA ALA A 92 -4.46 -8.65 -4.26
C ALA A 92 -4.57 -7.52 -3.23
N LEU A 93 -5.36 -6.48 -3.54
CA LEU A 93 -5.61 -5.38 -2.59
C LEU A 93 -6.42 -5.83 -1.38
N CYS A 94 -7.43 -6.69 -1.54
CA CYS A 94 -8.18 -7.25 -0.41
C CYS A 94 -7.27 -8.09 0.48
N GLU A 95 -6.49 -8.99 -0.10
CA GLU A 95 -5.54 -9.86 0.61
C GLU A 95 -4.52 -9.02 1.40
N TRP A 96 -3.98 -7.95 0.80
CA TRP A 96 -3.10 -7.02 1.50
C TRP A 96 -3.82 -6.37 2.69
N LYS A 97 -5.02 -5.83 2.49
CA LYS A 97 -5.81 -5.20 3.56
C LYS A 97 -6.26 -6.16 4.66
N LEU A 98 -6.21 -7.46 4.39
CA LEU A 98 -6.48 -8.54 5.36
C LEU A 98 -5.20 -9.16 5.93
N ALA A 99 -4.03 -8.56 5.69
CA ALA A 99 -2.71 -9.05 6.11
C ALA A 99 -2.33 -10.45 5.57
N MET A 100 -2.95 -10.88 4.46
CA MET A 100 -2.64 -12.10 3.72
C MET A 100 -1.55 -11.82 2.68
N TYR A 101 -0.33 -11.48 3.13
CA TYR A 101 0.70 -10.92 2.27
C TYR A 101 1.22 -11.86 1.18
N ASP A 102 1.32 -13.16 1.47
CA ASP A 102 1.79 -14.15 0.50
C ASP A 102 0.75 -14.37 -0.61
N GLU A 103 -0.53 -14.38 -0.24
CA GLU A 103 -1.65 -14.43 -1.18
C GLU A 103 -1.72 -13.15 -2.02
N ALA A 104 -1.60 -11.98 -1.38
CA ALA A 104 -1.60 -10.68 -2.05
C ALA A 104 -0.52 -10.62 -3.13
N LYS A 105 0.70 -11.10 -2.84
CA LYS A 105 1.79 -11.20 -3.81
C LYS A 105 1.43 -12.10 -4.98
N LYS A 106 0.91 -13.31 -4.71
CA LYS A 106 0.50 -14.25 -5.78
C LYS A 106 -0.60 -13.65 -6.66
N SER A 107 -1.60 -12.99 -6.08
CA SER A 107 -2.66 -12.34 -6.85
C SER A 107 -2.13 -11.14 -7.64
N ALA A 108 -1.16 -10.39 -7.12
CA ALA A 108 -0.50 -9.31 -7.84
C ALA A 108 0.27 -9.83 -9.07
N ASP A 109 1.03 -10.92 -8.90
CA ASP A 109 1.75 -11.57 -9.99
C ASP A 109 0.78 -12.06 -11.08
N ASN A 110 -0.33 -12.71 -10.68
CA ASN A 110 -1.40 -13.10 -11.62
C ASN A 110 -2.02 -11.90 -12.35
N ALA A 111 -2.22 -10.77 -11.65
CA ALA A 111 -2.73 -9.55 -12.27
C ALA A 111 -1.75 -9.00 -13.30
N LEU A 112 -0.45 -8.94 -12.99
CA LEU A 112 0.60 -8.46 -13.89
C LEU A 112 0.71 -9.34 -15.15
N ASP A 113 0.64 -10.65 -15.00
CA ASP A 113 0.65 -11.59 -16.12
C ASP A 113 -0.52 -11.35 -17.09
N GLU A 114 -1.74 -11.15 -16.55
CA GLU A 114 -2.92 -10.86 -17.37
C GLU A 114 -2.86 -9.47 -18.01
N LEU A 115 -2.35 -8.46 -17.28
CA LEU A 115 -2.13 -7.12 -17.82
C LEU A 115 -1.14 -7.14 -18.99
N GLU A 116 -0.04 -7.90 -18.91
CA GLU A 116 0.92 -8.04 -19.99
C GLU A 116 0.28 -8.68 -21.24
N LYS A 117 -0.58 -9.68 -21.06
CA LYS A 117 -1.33 -10.29 -22.17
C LYS A 117 -2.27 -9.30 -22.84
N MET A 118 -2.99 -8.49 -22.05
CA MET A 118 -3.88 -7.45 -22.56
C MET A 118 -3.11 -6.36 -23.33
N GLU A 119 -1.92 -5.98 -22.85
CA GLU A 119 -1.07 -5.00 -23.53
C GLU A 119 -0.65 -5.49 -24.93
N LYS A 120 -0.37 -6.78 -25.10
CA LYS A 120 -0.05 -7.40 -26.40
C LYS A 120 -1.21 -7.33 -27.39
N THR A 121 -2.46 -7.26 -26.92
CA THR A 121 -3.65 -7.06 -27.76
C THR A 121 -4.04 -5.59 -27.90
N GLY A 122 -3.22 -4.66 -27.41
CA GLY A 122 -3.44 -3.21 -27.51
C GLY A 122 -4.32 -2.61 -26.42
N MET A 123 -4.81 -3.42 -25.46
CA MET A 123 -5.59 -2.92 -24.32
C MET A 123 -4.65 -2.61 -23.15
N ARG A 124 -4.74 -1.41 -22.58
CA ARG A 124 -3.84 -0.98 -21.49
C ARG A 124 -4.63 -0.54 -20.27
N LEU A 125 -4.24 -1.05 -19.11
CA LEU A 125 -4.76 -0.64 -17.80
C LEU A 125 -3.60 -0.11 -16.93
N PRO A 126 -3.05 1.09 -17.25
CA PRO A 126 -1.82 1.58 -16.64
C PRO A 126 -1.93 1.80 -15.12
N ARG A 127 -3.13 2.15 -14.64
CA ARG A 127 -3.41 2.30 -13.20
C ARG A 127 -3.21 0.97 -12.47
N ASP A 128 -3.89 -0.08 -12.94
CA ASP A 128 -3.87 -1.40 -12.31
C ASP A 128 -2.44 -1.98 -12.36
N LYS A 129 -1.73 -1.82 -13.49
CA LYS A 129 -0.34 -2.22 -13.63
C LYS A 129 0.58 -1.55 -12.61
N ALA A 130 0.54 -0.22 -12.53
CA ALA A 130 1.36 0.52 -11.58
C ALA A 130 1.03 0.14 -10.12
N LEU A 131 -0.26 -0.04 -9.78
CA LEU A 131 -0.64 -0.50 -8.44
C LEU A 131 -0.05 -1.88 -8.12
N MET A 132 -0.13 -2.83 -9.04
CA MET A 132 0.40 -4.19 -8.81
C MET A 132 1.93 -4.23 -8.80
N GLU A 133 2.60 -3.43 -9.63
CA GLU A 133 4.07 -3.27 -9.58
C GLU A 133 4.55 -2.63 -8.27
N ALA A 134 3.75 -1.74 -7.68
CA ALA A 134 4.06 -1.09 -6.41
C ALA A 134 3.65 -1.93 -5.19
N LEU A 135 2.68 -2.83 -5.32
CA LEU A 135 2.04 -3.52 -4.19
C LEU A 135 3.05 -4.20 -3.24
N PRO A 136 4.08 -4.94 -3.70
CA PRO A 136 5.09 -5.49 -2.80
C PRO A 136 5.77 -4.45 -1.91
N ALA A 137 6.12 -3.29 -2.46
CA ALA A 137 6.74 -2.21 -1.70
C ALA A 137 5.75 -1.49 -0.78
N LEU A 138 4.48 -1.35 -1.19
CA LEU A 138 3.42 -0.81 -0.33
C LEU A 138 3.16 -1.70 0.89
N MET A 139 3.13 -3.03 0.70
CA MET A 139 3.04 -4.00 1.79
C MET A 139 4.21 -3.85 2.76
N GLU A 140 5.41 -3.72 2.21
CA GLU A 140 6.64 -3.56 2.98
C GLU A 140 6.61 -2.29 3.85
N ILE A 141 6.22 -1.15 3.30
CA ILE A 141 6.06 0.11 4.06
C ILE A 141 5.09 -0.08 5.25
N GLY A 142 3.96 -0.77 5.03
CA GLY A 142 3.01 -1.07 6.09
C GLY A 142 3.59 -1.96 7.19
N ARG A 143 4.25 -3.05 6.80
CA ARG A 143 4.87 -4.01 7.73
C ARG A 143 6.00 -3.41 8.54
N MET A 144 6.84 -2.55 7.95
CA MET A 144 7.97 -1.93 8.66
C MET A 144 7.53 -1.12 9.87
N LYS A 145 6.36 -0.48 9.79
CA LYS A 145 5.80 0.20 10.96
C LYS A 145 5.49 -0.78 12.08
N GLU A 146 4.80 -1.87 11.78
CA GLU A 146 4.43 -2.87 12.80
C GLU A 146 5.67 -3.57 13.38
N GLU A 147 6.61 -3.97 12.52
CA GLU A 147 7.87 -4.61 12.90
C GLU A 147 8.71 -3.67 13.80
N LEU A 148 8.83 -2.39 13.45
CA LEU A 148 9.58 -1.39 14.23
C LEU A 148 9.00 -1.22 15.64
N TYR A 149 7.68 -1.08 15.76
CA TYR A 149 7.02 -0.88 17.05
C TYR A 149 7.05 -2.16 17.90
N ALA A 150 6.85 -3.33 17.29
CA ALA A 150 6.94 -4.61 17.98
C ALA A 150 8.36 -4.85 18.53
N PHE A 151 9.40 -4.57 17.74
CA PHE A 151 10.78 -4.68 18.16
C PHE A 151 11.08 -3.81 19.38
N HIS A 152 10.70 -2.53 19.35
CA HIS A 152 10.97 -1.60 20.44
C HIS A 152 10.08 -1.77 21.67
N SER A 153 8.98 -2.53 21.58
CA SER A 153 8.15 -2.88 22.74
C SER A 153 8.91 -3.68 23.80
N SER A 154 10.01 -4.33 23.42
CA SER A 154 10.88 -5.11 24.30
C SER A 154 12.00 -4.29 24.98
N ALA A 155 12.03 -2.96 24.78
CA ALA A 155 13.10 -2.07 25.24
C ALA A 155 14.52 -2.58 24.88
N PRO A 156 14.81 -2.79 23.57
CA PRO A 156 16.11 -3.27 23.12
C PRO A 156 17.25 -2.29 23.48
N SER A 157 18.46 -2.83 23.65
CA SER A 157 19.70 -2.04 23.78
C SER A 157 19.94 -1.17 22.55
N PHE A 158 20.73 -0.11 22.69
CA PHE A 158 21.08 0.77 21.57
C PHE A 158 21.74 0.03 20.40
N GLU A 159 22.69 -0.89 20.67
CA GLU A 159 23.36 -1.63 19.59
C GLU A 159 22.40 -2.55 18.81
N ALA A 160 21.43 -3.17 19.50
CA ALA A 160 20.38 -3.95 18.85
C ALA A 160 19.47 -3.05 17.99
N SER A 161 19.07 -1.89 18.52
CA SER A 161 18.26 -0.90 17.77
C SER A 161 19.00 -0.32 16.58
N LYS A 162 20.30 -0.09 16.70
CA LYS A 162 21.19 0.34 15.61
C LYS A 162 21.30 -0.71 14.52
N ALA A 163 21.50 -1.98 14.89
CA ALA A 163 21.51 -3.09 13.92
C ALA A 163 20.17 -3.21 13.18
N HIS A 164 19.05 -3.15 13.92
CA HIS A 164 17.71 -3.16 13.34
C HIS A 164 17.50 -1.96 12.41
N TYR A 165 17.93 -0.77 12.79
CA TYR A 165 17.84 0.43 11.96
C TYR A 165 18.58 0.26 10.62
N LEU A 166 19.81 -0.26 10.65
CA LEU A 166 20.65 -0.45 9.46
C LEU A 166 20.13 -1.52 8.51
N GLU A 167 19.40 -2.52 9.02
CA GLU A 167 18.80 -3.58 8.20
C GLU A 167 17.44 -3.17 7.64
N PHE A 168 16.59 -2.56 8.47
CA PHE A 168 15.17 -2.38 8.16
C PHE A 168 14.80 -0.96 7.78
N ILE A 169 15.50 0.07 8.28
CA ILE A 169 15.09 1.48 8.11
C ILE A 169 15.94 2.19 7.06
N TYR A 170 17.24 2.31 7.29
CA TYR A 170 18.16 3.01 6.39
C TYR A 170 19.59 2.52 6.56
N ASN A 171 20.29 2.35 5.43
CA ASN A 171 21.69 1.97 5.44
C ASN A 171 22.53 2.98 4.63
N PRO A 172 23.54 3.63 5.24
CA PRO A 172 24.39 4.59 4.52
C PRO A 172 25.39 3.91 3.56
N ASP A 173 25.55 2.59 3.62
CA ASP A 173 26.39 1.85 2.67
C ASP A 173 25.70 1.77 1.30
N SER A 174 26.24 2.44 0.28
CA SER A 174 25.68 2.44 -1.07
C SER A 174 25.51 1.06 -1.72
N THR A 175 26.14 0.02 -1.17
CA THR A 175 26.02 -1.36 -1.67
C THR A 175 24.88 -2.15 -1.02
N LYS A 176 24.27 -1.62 0.03
CA LYS A 176 23.19 -2.25 0.79
C LYS A 176 22.07 -1.24 1.01
N MET A 177 20.85 -1.60 0.64
CA MET A 177 19.69 -0.77 0.89
C MET A 177 18.88 -1.41 2.01
N ALA A 178 18.47 -0.60 2.99
CA ALA A 178 17.56 -1.10 4.00
C ALA A 178 16.19 -1.40 3.41
N ARG A 179 15.41 -2.29 4.04
CA ARG A 179 14.12 -2.75 3.51
C ARG A 179 13.12 -1.61 3.29
N LEU A 180 12.96 -0.70 4.26
CA LEU A 180 12.05 0.44 4.15
C LEU A 180 12.51 1.43 3.07
N GLU A 181 13.80 1.77 3.04
CA GLU A 181 14.40 2.64 2.02
C GLU A 181 14.14 2.09 0.61
N ALA A 182 14.41 0.81 0.38
CA ALA A 182 14.16 0.15 -0.89
C ALA A 182 12.69 0.18 -1.30
N ALA A 183 11.78 0.03 -0.34
CA ALA A 183 10.35 0.10 -0.59
C ALA A 183 9.91 1.53 -0.98
N ILE A 184 10.40 2.57 -0.29
CA ILE A 184 10.11 3.97 -0.61
C ILE A 184 10.61 4.30 -2.03
N GLU A 185 11.84 3.92 -2.37
CA GLU A 185 12.41 4.14 -3.71
C GLU A 185 11.64 3.37 -4.79
N LYS A 186 11.24 2.12 -4.52
CA LYS A 186 10.42 1.34 -5.47
C LYS A 186 9.08 2.02 -5.75
N VAL A 187 8.39 2.52 -4.73
CA VAL A 187 7.14 3.27 -4.91
C VAL A 187 7.38 4.56 -5.69
N ALA A 188 8.47 5.29 -5.41
CA ALA A 188 8.83 6.50 -6.16
C ALA A 188 9.10 6.21 -7.65
N ASN A 189 9.81 5.12 -7.94
CA ASN A 189 10.10 4.69 -9.31
C ASN A 189 8.83 4.33 -10.07
N VAL A 190 7.90 3.60 -9.45
CA VAL A 190 6.60 3.28 -10.06
C VAL A 190 5.76 4.55 -10.24
N GLN A 191 5.76 5.46 -9.26
CA GLN A 191 5.06 6.74 -9.34
C GLN A 191 5.51 7.59 -10.54
N ALA A 192 6.79 7.57 -10.89
CA ALA A 192 7.31 8.27 -12.06
C ALA A 192 6.70 7.77 -13.38
N THR A 193 6.28 6.50 -13.46
CA THR A 193 5.65 5.91 -14.65
C THR A 193 4.20 6.35 -14.86
N VAL A 194 3.55 6.87 -13.81
CA VAL A 194 2.15 7.32 -13.81
C VAL A 194 2.01 8.79 -13.44
N ALA A 195 3.05 9.60 -13.69
CA ALA A 195 3.09 11.00 -13.28
C ALA A 195 1.94 11.87 -13.84
N THR A 196 1.30 11.46 -14.93
CA THR A 196 0.12 12.13 -15.51
C THR A 196 -1.20 11.77 -14.83
N ASN A 197 -1.23 10.72 -13.99
CA ASN A 197 -2.38 10.37 -13.17
C ASN A 197 -2.17 10.98 -11.78
N GLU A 198 -2.80 12.14 -11.56
CA GLU A 198 -2.61 12.92 -10.33
C GLU A 198 -3.09 12.17 -9.08
N GLU A 199 -4.22 11.46 -9.16
CA GLU A 199 -4.79 10.70 -8.03
C GLU A 199 -3.87 9.55 -7.61
N LEU A 200 -3.43 8.73 -8.57
CA LEU A 200 -2.54 7.61 -8.29
C LEU A 200 -1.15 8.10 -7.84
N SER A 201 -0.67 9.20 -8.43
CA SER A 201 0.57 9.84 -7.98
C SER A 201 0.45 10.34 -6.54
N ALA A 202 -0.67 10.97 -6.18
CA ALA A 202 -0.92 11.44 -4.82
C ALA A 202 -0.94 10.26 -3.83
N TYR A 203 -1.60 9.16 -4.20
CA TYR A 203 -1.60 7.93 -3.42
C TYR A 203 -0.18 7.41 -3.15
N PHE A 204 0.65 7.29 -4.18
CA PHE A 204 2.04 6.82 -4.00
C PHE A 204 2.91 7.78 -3.19
N VAL A 205 2.73 9.09 -3.34
CA VAL A 205 3.41 10.09 -2.51
C VAL A 205 2.98 9.96 -1.05
N MET A 206 1.68 9.76 -0.78
CA MET A 206 1.17 9.50 0.56
C MET A 206 1.78 8.23 1.18
N SER A 207 1.93 7.16 0.40
CA SER A 207 2.60 5.94 0.87
C SER A 207 4.08 6.18 1.18
N GLN A 208 4.80 6.95 0.36
CA GLN A 208 6.19 7.33 0.65
C GLN A 208 6.29 8.13 1.95
N LEU A 209 5.37 9.07 2.19
CA LEU A 209 5.32 9.85 3.43
C LEU A 209 5.06 8.98 4.67
N ALA A 210 4.21 7.96 4.55
CA ALA A 210 4.01 6.99 5.62
C ALA A 210 5.29 6.18 5.93
N GLY A 211 6.06 5.80 4.90
CA GLY A 211 7.37 5.19 5.08
C GLY A 211 8.36 6.13 5.78
N LEU A 212 8.46 7.38 5.33
CA LEU A 212 9.32 8.40 5.97
C LEU A 212 8.93 8.68 7.41
N LYS A 213 7.65 8.58 7.75
CA LYS A 213 7.22 8.68 9.15
C LYS A 213 7.70 7.52 10.00
N THR A 214 7.68 6.31 9.44
CA THR A 214 8.24 5.13 10.13
C THR A 214 9.74 5.30 10.37
N TRP A 215 10.45 5.87 9.40
CA TRP A 215 11.86 6.23 9.56
C TRP A 215 12.06 7.27 10.69
N SER A 216 11.30 8.36 10.68
CA SER A 216 11.34 9.36 11.76
C SER A 216 11.02 8.77 13.14
N ASP A 217 10.07 7.82 13.24
CA ASP A 217 9.80 7.09 14.48
C ASP A 217 11.00 6.26 14.95
N ALA A 218 11.76 5.67 14.02
CA ALA A 218 12.96 4.92 14.37
C ALA A 218 14.03 5.83 15.01
N HIS A 219 14.13 7.09 14.62
CA HIS A 219 15.02 8.05 15.30
C HIS A 219 14.57 8.35 16.73
N ASN A 220 13.28 8.47 16.96
CA ASN A 220 12.74 8.65 18.30
C ASN A 220 13.00 7.41 19.18
N PHE A 221 12.86 6.21 18.63
CA PHE A 221 13.20 4.99 19.37
C PHE A 221 14.69 4.90 19.70
N LEU A 222 15.57 5.26 18.77
CA LEU A 222 17.01 5.34 19.03
C LEU A 222 17.32 6.34 20.14
N LEU A 223 16.66 7.49 20.15
CA LEU A 223 16.78 8.49 21.21
C LEU A 223 16.40 7.90 22.57
N THR A 224 15.22 7.26 22.68
CA THR A 224 14.79 6.60 23.91
C THR A 224 15.77 5.51 24.36
N CYS A 225 16.41 4.78 23.43
CA CYS A 225 17.44 3.80 23.78
C CYS A 225 18.66 4.45 24.42
N ILE A 226 19.11 5.60 23.91
CA ILE A 226 20.27 6.34 24.40
C ILE A 226 19.97 6.97 25.78
N GLU A 227 18.78 7.54 25.95
CA GLU A 227 18.43 8.32 27.14
C GLU A 227 17.89 7.48 28.30
N GLU A 228 17.03 6.51 28.01
CA GLU A 228 16.16 5.89 29.02
C GLU A 228 16.42 4.39 29.23
N ASN A 229 16.69 3.64 28.16
CA ASN A 229 16.64 2.18 28.23
C ASN A 229 18.02 1.51 28.39
N ASP A 230 19.10 2.09 27.88
CA ASP A 230 20.39 1.42 27.87
C ASP A 230 21.32 1.87 29.00
N THR A 231 21.11 1.28 30.18
CA THR A 231 22.00 1.45 31.35
C THR A 231 23.39 0.86 31.16
N THR A 232 23.65 0.13 30.06
CA THR A 232 24.93 -0.52 29.78
C THR A 232 25.90 0.39 29.01
N LEU A 233 25.41 1.48 28.42
CA LEU A 233 26.25 2.47 27.75
C LEU A 233 27.08 3.24 28.78
N SER A 234 28.40 3.24 28.60
CA SER A 234 29.29 4.20 29.26
C SER A 234 29.01 5.61 28.76
N GLU A 235 29.49 6.63 29.47
CA GLU A 235 29.38 8.04 29.01
C GLU A 235 29.96 8.22 27.60
N GLN A 236 31.12 7.62 27.32
CA GLN A 236 31.70 7.62 25.97
C GLN A 236 30.81 6.89 24.95
N GLY A 237 30.19 5.77 25.35
CA GLY A 237 29.26 5.03 24.51
C GLY A 237 28.00 5.84 24.16
N LYS A 238 27.48 6.62 25.11
CA LYS A 238 26.37 7.55 24.87
C LYS A 238 26.75 8.67 23.90
N ASP A 239 27.93 9.26 24.05
CA ASP A 239 28.44 10.29 23.14
C ASP A 239 28.57 9.76 21.70
N ASP A 240 29.09 8.54 21.54
CA ASP A 240 29.24 7.92 20.23
C ASP A 240 27.89 7.52 19.63
N ALA A 241 26.95 7.05 20.45
CA ALA A 241 25.58 6.77 20.06
C ALA A 241 24.85 8.03 19.57
N TRP A 242 24.99 9.14 20.30
CA TRP A 242 24.45 10.45 19.91
C TRP A 242 24.99 10.94 18.57
N LYS A 243 26.31 10.94 18.41
CA LYS A 243 26.94 11.33 17.13
C LYS A 243 26.45 10.47 15.97
N TRP A 244 26.33 9.16 16.18
CA TRP A 244 25.81 8.26 15.15
C TRP A 244 24.36 8.57 14.81
N LYS A 245 23.49 8.77 15.81
CA LYS A 245 22.09 9.15 15.61
C LYS A 245 21.96 10.47 14.84
N GLU A 246 22.73 11.51 15.21
CA GLU A 246 22.75 12.79 14.49
C GLU A 246 23.19 12.66 13.02
N GLN A 247 24.08 11.72 12.71
CA GLN A 247 24.42 11.42 11.31
C GLN A 247 23.22 10.82 10.57
N GLN A 248 22.46 9.95 11.22
CA GLN A 248 21.26 9.34 10.64
C GLN A 248 20.11 10.35 10.46
N GLU A 249 19.94 11.30 11.38
CA GLU A 249 18.97 12.38 11.24
C GLU A 249 19.29 13.29 10.06
N ARG A 250 20.57 13.67 9.91
CA ARG A 250 21.02 14.43 8.73
C ARG A 250 20.78 13.69 7.42
N ALA A 251 21.01 12.37 7.39
CA ALA A 251 20.74 11.56 6.21
C ALA A 251 19.23 11.57 5.85
N PHE A 252 18.35 11.43 6.85
CA PHE A 252 16.91 11.54 6.66
C PHE A 252 16.48 12.92 6.16
N GLU A 253 16.97 14.00 6.78
CA GLU A 253 16.65 15.35 6.34
C GLU A 253 17.08 15.58 4.88
N ASN A 254 18.27 15.14 4.50
CA ASN A 254 18.77 15.22 3.14
C ASN A 254 17.87 14.43 2.18
N PHE A 255 17.48 13.22 2.55
CA PHE A 255 16.57 12.40 1.75
C PHE A 255 15.21 13.10 1.53
N VAL A 256 14.61 13.65 2.59
CA VAL A 256 13.32 14.36 2.48
C VAL A 256 13.47 15.63 1.62
N LYS A 257 14.54 16.41 1.83
CA LYS A 257 14.84 17.62 1.05
C LYS A 257 15.07 17.32 -0.44
N GLU A 258 15.75 16.23 -0.76
CA GLU A 258 16.02 15.81 -2.14
C GLU A 258 14.73 15.34 -2.83
N LYS A 259 13.97 14.46 -2.17
CA LYS A 259 12.79 13.83 -2.79
C LYS A 259 11.57 14.77 -2.83
N LYS A 260 11.52 15.80 -1.98
CA LYS A 260 10.45 16.80 -1.85
C LYS A 260 9.03 16.20 -1.84
N PRO A 261 8.76 15.14 -1.05
CA PRO A 261 7.48 14.42 -1.13
C PRO A 261 6.29 15.29 -0.68
N VAL A 262 6.48 16.18 0.31
CA VAL A 262 5.40 17.07 0.77
C VAL A 262 5.05 18.13 -0.28
N ARG A 263 6.05 18.81 -0.87
CA ARG A 263 5.83 19.71 -2.02
C ARG A 263 5.15 19.01 -3.19
N LYS A 264 5.55 17.77 -3.52
CA LYS A 264 4.88 16.96 -4.54
C LYS A 264 3.41 16.73 -4.20
N LEU A 265 3.10 16.36 -2.95
CA LEU A 265 1.72 16.16 -2.49
C LEU A 265 0.89 17.45 -2.63
N ARG A 266 1.43 18.60 -2.17
CA ARG A 266 0.77 19.91 -2.27
C ARG A 266 0.43 20.27 -3.73
N ARG A 267 1.34 19.97 -4.67
CA ARG A 267 1.12 20.21 -6.10
C ARG A 267 0.01 19.32 -6.68
N LEU A 268 -0.04 18.06 -6.25
CA LEU A 268 -1.02 17.07 -6.71
C LEU A 268 -2.41 17.30 -6.10
N MET A 269 -2.47 17.80 -4.87
CA MET A 269 -3.73 18.07 -4.15
C MET A 269 -3.93 19.58 -3.96
N ARG A 270 -4.43 20.25 -5.01
CA ARG A 270 -4.53 21.74 -5.06
C ARG A 270 -5.66 22.34 -4.22
N ASN A 271 -6.50 21.50 -3.62
CA ASN A 271 -7.62 21.93 -2.79
C ASN A 271 -7.13 22.26 -1.36
N GLU A 272 -8.03 22.81 -0.54
CA GLU A 272 -7.73 23.17 0.85
C GLU A 272 -7.31 21.96 1.69
N GLN A 273 -8.03 20.86 1.57
CA GLN A 273 -7.70 19.59 2.22
C GLN A 273 -6.28 19.11 1.90
N GLY A 274 -5.83 19.25 0.65
CA GLY A 274 -4.48 18.90 0.22
C GLY A 274 -3.41 19.78 0.84
N ARG A 275 -3.67 21.07 1.04
CA ARG A 275 -2.77 21.98 1.75
C ARG A 275 -2.67 21.63 3.23
N GLU A 276 -3.81 21.41 3.88
CA GLU A 276 -3.87 20.98 5.28
C GLU A 276 -3.13 19.66 5.48
N LEU A 277 -3.32 18.70 4.58
CA LEU A 277 -2.64 17.41 4.62
C LEU A 277 -1.13 17.55 4.42
N ALA A 278 -0.69 18.38 3.48
CA ALA A 278 0.73 18.65 3.28
C ALA A 278 1.35 19.32 4.52
N GLN A 279 0.68 20.30 5.12
CA GLN A 279 1.13 20.95 6.35
C GLN A 279 1.22 19.96 7.52
N TRP A 280 0.21 19.08 7.65
CA TRP A 280 0.21 18.00 8.63
C TRP A 280 1.44 17.09 8.47
N TRP A 281 1.78 16.70 7.24
CA TRP A 281 2.97 15.90 6.96
C TRP A 281 4.28 16.64 7.24
N SER A 282 4.41 17.91 6.84
CA SER A 282 5.59 18.73 7.17
C SER A 282 5.85 18.74 8.67
N ALA A 283 4.82 19.02 9.47
CA ALA A 283 4.91 19.03 10.93
C ALA A 283 5.29 17.64 11.47
N ARG A 284 4.72 16.57 10.91
CA ARG A 284 4.91 15.20 11.39
C ARG A 284 6.29 14.62 11.05
N LEU A 285 6.92 15.09 9.98
CA LEU A 285 8.29 14.72 9.60
C LEU A 285 9.34 15.67 10.20
N GLY A 286 8.93 16.75 10.87
CA GLY A 286 9.86 17.74 11.43
C GLY A 286 10.59 18.55 10.35
N VAL A 287 10.03 18.66 9.15
CA VAL A 287 10.67 19.36 8.03
C VAL A 287 9.90 20.65 7.75
N THR A 288 10.56 21.78 7.98
CA THR A 288 10.11 23.09 7.48
C THR A 288 10.43 23.15 6.01
N GLU A 289 9.41 23.14 5.15
CA GLU A 289 9.61 23.51 3.75
C GLU A 289 9.76 25.04 3.70
N ASP A 290 10.86 25.53 3.13
CA ASP A 290 10.97 26.94 2.78
C ASP A 290 9.80 27.29 1.84
N GLU A 291 9.00 28.29 2.20
CA GLU A 291 7.80 28.70 1.46
C GLU A 291 8.13 29.35 0.10
N ASP A 292 9.41 29.64 -0.15
CA ASP A 292 9.88 30.44 -1.27
C ASP A 292 10.56 29.58 -2.35
N GLU A 293 9.77 28.91 -3.22
CA GLU A 293 10.18 28.49 -4.59
C GLU A 293 9.03 27.95 -5.47
#